data_AF-A0A662NNX8-F1
#
_entry.id   AF-A0A662NNX8-F1
#
_cell.length_a   1.000
_cell.length_b   1.000
_cell.length_c   1.000
_cell.angle_alpha   90.00
_cell.angle_beta   90.00
_cell.angle_gamma   90.00
#
_symmetry.space_group_name_H-M   'P 1'
#
loop_
_entity.id
_entity.type
_entity.pdbx_description
1 polymer ?
#
loop_
_entity_poly.entity_id
_entity_poly.type
_entity_poly.pdbx_seq_one_letter_code
_entity_poly.pdbx_strand_id
1 'polypeptide(L)'
;MVVPVEVLKWLKEGYDNARDIVDLPWKVTKKAEGVYLAEYPKIPFVLNVVIDEGFVHLIVPLGIETVALELPERLKVYHTLLMLNNRLNLIKFCIAGMNEEITLRVDLDRKTLGKGEFNDALTSLLIGLNQVITALGLEEEFARAVFERITMMVLERLEKGAKKEEILKFLVAKVGMDPKDAEEFLKRIIENTMPKEDVGYF
;
A
#
# COMPACT_ATOMS: atom_id res chain seq x y z
N MET A 1 0.18 -23.55 19.22
CA MET A 1 0.89 -22.39 18.65
C MET A 1 -0.13 -21.56 17.88
N VAL A 2 -0.38 -20.31 18.29
CA VAL A 2 -1.54 -19.47 17.90
C VAL A 2 -1.08 -18.23 17.08
N VAL A 3 0.09 -18.32 16.44
CA VAL A 3 0.73 -17.21 15.69
C VAL A 3 -0.14 -16.60 14.56
N PRO A 4 -0.99 -17.34 13.82
CA PRO A 4 -1.79 -16.72 12.73
C PRO A 4 -2.76 -15.66 13.24
N VAL A 5 -3.25 -15.81 14.47
CA VAL A 5 -4.24 -14.90 15.05
C VAL A 5 -3.59 -13.59 15.50
N GLU A 6 -2.33 -13.65 15.96
CA GLU A 6 -1.67 -12.50 16.58
C GLU A 6 -1.23 -11.45 15.57
N VAL A 7 -0.63 -11.85 14.44
CA VAL A 7 -0.22 -10.91 13.37
C VAL A 7 -1.41 -10.12 12.82
N LEU A 8 -2.50 -10.82 12.51
CA LEU A 8 -3.72 -10.18 11.99
C LEU A 8 -4.39 -9.31 13.04
N LYS A 9 -4.22 -9.65 14.33
CA LYS A 9 -4.70 -8.82 15.43
C LYS A 9 -3.85 -7.55 15.55
N TRP A 10 -2.52 -7.65 15.53
CA TRP A 10 -1.62 -6.49 15.61
C TRP A 10 -1.86 -5.50 14.47
N LEU A 11 -2.11 -5.99 13.25
CA LEU A 11 -2.48 -5.13 12.12
C LEU A 11 -3.80 -4.36 12.32
N LYS A 12 -4.77 -4.95 13.04
CA LYS A 12 -6.08 -4.34 13.28
C LYS A 12 -6.10 -3.46 14.53
N GLU A 13 -5.20 -3.70 15.47
CA GLU A 13 -4.98 -2.85 16.64
C GLU A 13 -4.41 -1.51 16.20
N GLY A 14 -4.91 -0.39 16.72
CA GLY A 14 -4.41 0.92 16.34
C GLY A 14 -5.44 2.03 16.50
N TYR A 15 -5.08 3.22 15.99
CA TYR A 15 -5.93 4.40 16.00
C TYR A 15 -5.70 5.26 14.75
N ASP A 16 -6.75 5.89 14.25
CA ASP A 16 -6.78 6.51 12.92
C ASP A 16 -5.82 7.69 12.72
N ASN A 17 -5.49 8.34 13.83
CA ASN A 17 -4.64 9.51 13.90
C ASN A 17 -3.18 9.16 14.19
N ALA A 18 -2.81 7.88 14.17
CA ALA A 18 -1.43 7.49 14.35
C ALA A 18 -0.55 8.08 13.25
N ARG A 19 0.65 8.51 13.66
CA ARG A 19 1.70 8.99 12.75
C ARG A 19 2.58 7.84 12.26
N ASP A 20 2.71 6.79 13.07
CA ASP A 20 3.51 5.63 12.78
C ASP A 20 2.66 4.55 12.10
N ILE A 21 3.22 3.90 11.08
CA ILE A 21 2.58 2.84 10.29
C ILE A 21 2.18 1.62 11.14
N VAL A 22 2.92 1.38 12.23
CA VAL A 22 2.70 0.24 13.14
C VAL A 22 1.47 0.42 14.03
N ASP A 23 1.01 1.66 14.21
CA ASP A 23 -0.11 2.03 15.06
C ASP A 23 -1.40 2.30 14.26
N LEU A 24 -1.36 2.11 12.93
CA LEU A 24 -2.51 2.29 12.06
C LEU A 24 -3.44 1.06 12.12
N PRO A 25 -4.77 1.25 12.21
CA PRO A 25 -5.70 0.13 12.20
C PRO A 25 -5.97 -0.34 10.77
N TRP A 26 -5.14 -1.25 10.27
CA TRP A 26 -5.22 -1.78 8.92
C TRP A 26 -6.53 -2.55 8.68
N LYS A 27 -7.14 -2.34 7.51
CA LYS A 27 -8.24 -3.16 7.01
C LYS A 27 -7.65 -4.45 6.46
N VAL A 28 -7.88 -5.56 7.15
CA VAL A 28 -7.37 -6.88 6.74
C VAL A 28 -8.48 -7.72 6.11
N THR A 29 -8.27 -8.15 4.87
CA THR A 29 -9.20 -8.98 4.09
C THR A 29 -8.54 -10.33 3.78
N LYS A 30 -9.19 -11.45 4.13
CA LYS A 30 -8.73 -12.80 3.75
C LYS A 30 -9.00 -13.03 2.26
N LYS A 31 -8.01 -13.49 1.51
CA LYS A 31 -8.14 -13.84 0.08
C LYS A 31 -8.15 -15.35 -0.15
N ALA A 32 -7.29 -16.07 0.57
CA ALA A 32 -7.22 -17.53 0.57
C ALA A 32 -6.77 -18.02 1.94
N GLU A 33 -6.65 -19.34 2.13
CA GLU A 33 -6.05 -19.88 3.34
C GLU A 33 -4.59 -19.42 3.45
N GLY A 34 -4.20 -18.88 4.61
CA GLY A 34 -2.86 -18.31 4.81
C GLY A 34 -2.55 -17.02 4.05
N VAL A 35 -3.47 -16.48 3.23
CA VAL A 35 -3.21 -15.28 2.41
C VAL A 35 -4.19 -14.15 2.73
N TYR A 36 -3.64 -13.00 3.12
CA TYR A 36 -4.39 -11.83 3.55
C TYR A 36 -3.87 -10.57 2.85
N LEU A 37 -4.77 -9.64 2.58
CA LEU A 37 -4.43 -8.28 2.19
C LEU A 37 -4.69 -7.33 3.35
N ALA A 38 -3.70 -6.52 3.69
CA ALA A 38 -3.84 -5.42 4.63
C ALA A 38 -3.72 -4.10 3.88
N GLU A 39 -4.69 -3.21 4.10
CA GLU A 39 -4.76 -1.90 3.48
C GLU A 39 -5.05 -0.82 4.50
N TYR A 40 -4.45 0.35 4.34
CA TYR A 40 -4.81 1.52 5.12
C TYR A 40 -4.84 2.77 4.21
N PRO A 41 -5.81 3.70 4.36
CA PRO A 41 -6.00 4.81 3.43
C PRO A 41 -4.78 5.74 3.27
N LYS A 42 -3.99 5.96 4.32
CA LYS A 42 -2.75 6.77 4.26
C LYS A 42 -1.56 6.04 3.64
N ILE A 43 -1.68 4.72 3.46
CA ILE A 43 -0.57 3.89 3.01
C ILE A 43 -0.75 3.58 1.53
N PRO A 44 0.17 4.01 0.66
CA PRO A 44 -0.01 3.96 -0.78
C PRO A 44 0.21 2.58 -1.40
N PHE A 45 0.53 1.57 -0.60
CA PHE A 45 0.70 0.20 -1.07
C PHE A 45 -0.22 -0.79 -0.35
N VAL A 46 -0.50 -1.91 -1.02
CA VAL A 46 -1.20 -3.05 -0.42
C VAL A 46 -0.15 -3.94 0.23
N LEU A 47 -0.36 -4.28 1.50
CA LEU A 47 0.48 -5.23 2.19
C LEU A 47 -0.12 -6.63 2.03
N ASN A 48 0.56 -7.49 1.29
CA ASN A 48 0.24 -8.91 1.23
C ASN A 48 0.87 -9.59 2.43
N VAL A 49 0.06 -10.26 3.24
CA VAL A 49 0.50 -11.04 4.39
C VAL A 49 0.26 -12.52 4.06
N VAL A 50 1.34 -13.26 3.86
CA VAL A 50 1.29 -14.70 3.59
C VAL A 50 1.84 -15.44 4.79
N ILE A 51 1.04 -16.33 5.37
CA ILE A 51 1.38 -17.12 6.55
C ILE A 51 1.43 -18.57 6.11
N ASP A 52 2.62 -19.16 6.14
CA ASP A 52 2.84 -20.59 5.90
C ASP A 52 3.27 -21.31 7.19
N GLU A 53 3.71 -22.56 7.11
CA GLU A 53 4.07 -23.35 8.30
C GLU A 53 5.19 -22.73 9.12
N GLY A 54 6.20 -22.12 8.49
CA GLY A 54 7.41 -21.63 9.15
C GLY A 54 7.48 -20.12 9.29
N PHE A 55 6.89 -19.37 8.35
CA PHE A 55 7.15 -17.95 8.20
C PHE A 55 5.87 -17.11 8.05
N VAL A 56 6.01 -15.84 8.39
CA VAL A 56 5.10 -14.77 8.00
C VAL A 56 5.84 -13.92 6.99
N HIS A 57 5.32 -13.85 5.77
CA HIS A 57 5.83 -13.03 4.69
C HIS A 57 5.01 -11.77 4.58
N LEU A 58 5.70 -10.64 4.67
CA LEU A 58 5.14 -9.32 4.42
C LEU A 58 5.65 -8.85 3.07
N ILE A 59 4.75 -8.72 2.10
CA ILE A 59 5.10 -8.50 0.69
C ILE A 59 4.37 -7.26 0.19
N VAL A 60 5.14 -6.32 -0.35
CA VAL A 60 4.69 -5.08 -0.97
C VAL A 60 5.03 -5.14 -2.46
N PRO A 61 4.05 -5.35 -3.35
CA PRO A 61 4.24 -5.22 -4.79
C PRO A 61 4.51 -3.75 -5.13
N LEU A 62 5.50 -3.50 -6.00
CA LEU A 62 5.85 -2.14 -6.41
C LEU A 62 5.11 -1.71 -7.69
N GLY A 63 4.42 -2.62 -8.38
CA GLY A 63 3.76 -2.31 -9.66
C GLY A 63 4.73 -2.08 -10.82
N ILE A 64 6.02 -2.44 -10.65
CA ILE A 64 7.06 -2.29 -11.67
C ILE A 64 7.24 -3.64 -12.36
N GLU A 65 6.73 -3.77 -13.58
CA GLU A 65 6.91 -4.96 -14.41
C GLU A 65 8.17 -4.84 -15.26
N THR A 66 9.16 -5.68 -15.00
CA THR A 66 10.46 -5.57 -15.68
C THR A 66 10.54 -6.33 -16.99
N VAL A 67 9.58 -7.24 -17.25
CA VAL A 67 9.52 -8.03 -18.49
C VAL A 67 9.38 -7.15 -19.74
N ALA A 68 8.66 -6.03 -19.61
CA ALA A 68 8.37 -5.10 -20.69
C ALA A 68 9.43 -3.99 -20.88
N LEU A 69 10.41 -3.91 -19.98
CA LEU A 69 11.46 -2.88 -20.05
C LEU A 69 12.54 -3.24 -21.07
N GLU A 70 13.07 -2.22 -21.73
CA GLU A 70 14.24 -2.37 -22.58
C GLU A 70 15.45 -2.86 -21.78
N LEU A 71 16.33 -3.65 -22.41
CA LEU A 71 17.43 -4.33 -21.71
C LEU A 71 18.32 -3.39 -20.86
N PRO A 72 18.76 -2.21 -21.35
CA PRO A 72 19.58 -1.31 -20.55
C PRO A 72 18.86 -0.78 -19.29
N GLU A 73 17.57 -0.50 -19.41
CA GLU A 73 16.74 -0.01 -18.31
C GLU A 73 16.51 -1.13 -17.28
N ARG A 74 16.18 -2.33 -17.75
CA ARG A 74 16.03 -3.52 -16.92
C ARG A 74 17.30 -3.83 -16.11
N LEU A 75 18.47 -3.76 -16.75
CA LEU A 75 19.75 -3.96 -16.08
C LEU A 75 20.01 -2.89 -15.02
N LYS A 76 19.68 -1.62 -15.30
CA LYS A 76 19.78 -0.53 -14.33
C LYS A 76 18.89 -0.81 -13.11
N VAL A 77 17.64 -1.21 -13.32
CA VAL A 77 16.71 -1.57 -12.24
C VAL A 77 17.29 -2.70 -11.40
N TYR A 78 17.67 -3.83 -12.02
CA TYR A 78 18.19 -4.99 -11.29
C TYR A 78 19.46 -4.67 -10.50
N HIS A 79 20.39 -3.94 -11.10
CA HIS A 79 21.60 -3.50 -10.41
C HIS A 79 21.28 -2.63 -9.19
N THR A 80 20.36 -1.66 -9.33
CA THR A 80 19.91 -0.82 -8.21
C THR A 80 19.29 -1.65 -7.08
N LEU A 81 18.41 -2.61 -7.40
CA LEU A 81 17.78 -3.48 -6.40
C LEU A 81 18.79 -4.35 -5.65
N LEU A 82 19.79 -4.90 -6.35
CA LEU A 82 20.87 -5.66 -5.71
C LEU A 82 21.71 -4.78 -4.77
N MET A 83 22.01 -3.55 -5.18
CA MET A 83 22.72 -2.59 -4.32
C MET A 83 21.91 -2.20 -3.08
N LEU A 84 20.58 -2.07 -3.21
CA LEU A 84 19.70 -1.82 -2.07
C LEU A 84 19.62 -3.02 -1.11
N ASN A 85 19.54 -4.24 -1.63
CA ASN A 85 19.57 -5.47 -0.82
C ASN A 85 20.82 -5.58 0.06
N ASN A 86 21.96 -5.06 -0.40
CA ASN A 86 23.20 -5.05 0.39
C ASN A 86 23.21 -3.96 1.47
N ARG A 87 22.41 -2.89 1.33
CA ARG A 87 22.41 -1.72 2.22
C ARG A 87 21.31 -1.77 3.27
N LEU A 88 20.18 -2.37 2.95
CA LEU A 88 18.99 -2.36 3.77
C LEU A 88 18.86 -3.72 4.47
N ASN A 89 18.85 -3.69 5.80
CA ASN A 89 18.68 -4.90 6.60
C ASN A 89 17.20 -5.31 6.64
N LEU A 90 16.95 -6.57 7.01
CA LEU A 90 15.63 -7.17 7.25
C LEU A 90 14.73 -7.33 6.02
N ILE A 91 14.93 -6.53 4.98
CA ILE A 91 14.13 -6.54 3.76
C ILE A 91 14.90 -7.15 2.59
N LYS A 92 14.15 -7.56 1.56
CA LYS A 92 14.71 -7.93 0.26
C LYS A 92 13.80 -7.50 -0.88
N PHE A 93 14.41 -7.04 -1.96
CA PHE A 93 13.79 -6.87 -3.25
C PHE A 93 13.85 -8.18 -4.03
N CYS A 94 12.73 -8.60 -4.58
CA CYS A 94 12.57 -9.83 -5.34
C CYS A 94 11.80 -9.57 -6.64
N ILE A 95 12.06 -10.41 -7.64
CA ILE A 95 11.26 -10.48 -8.87
C ILE A 95 10.26 -11.61 -8.69
N ALA A 96 8.98 -11.36 -8.97
CA ALA A 96 7.92 -12.33 -8.77
C ALA A 96 6.91 -12.35 -9.93
N GLY A 97 6.25 -13.50 -10.11
CA GLY A 97 5.20 -13.67 -11.11
C GLY A 97 5.71 -13.77 -12.55
N MET A 98 4.77 -13.91 -13.48
CA MET A 98 5.07 -14.06 -14.91
C MET A 98 5.52 -12.75 -15.57
N ASN A 99 5.11 -11.60 -15.02
CA ASN A 99 5.45 -10.28 -15.57
C ASN A 99 6.76 -9.72 -15.01
N GLU A 100 7.53 -10.53 -14.27
CA GLU A 100 8.75 -10.09 -13.57
C GLU A 100 8.49 -8.83 -12.73
N GLU A 101 7.45 -8.84 -11.90
CA GLU A 101 7.09 -7.71 -11.04
C GLU A 101 8.08 -7.59 -9.89
N ILE A 102 8.56 -6.37 -9.63
CA ILE A 102 9.38 -6.09 -8.46
C ILE A 102 8.51 -6.05 -7.20
N THR A 103 8.95 -6.80 -6.19
CA THR A 103 8.33 -6.87 -4.88
C THR A 103 9.35 -6.56 -3.80
N LEU A 104 8.91 -5.87 -2.75
CA LEU A 104 9.66 -5.68 -1.51
C LEU A 104 9.10 -6.64 -0.45
N ARG A 105 9.98 -7.38 0.23
CA ARG A 105 9.57 -8.49 1.10
C ARG A 105 10.35 -8.55 2.40
N VAL A 106 9.68 -8.93 3.48
CA VAL A 106 10.27 -9.36 4.76
C VAL A 106 9.76 -10.76 5.09
N ASP A 107 10.65 -11.61 5.62
CA ASP A 107 10.32 -12.95 6.11
C ASP A 107 10.58 -13.03 7.61
N LEU A 108 9.55 -13.39 8.36
CA LEU A 108 9.58 -13.44 9.83
C LEU A 108 9.37 -14.87 10.31
N ASP A 109 10.29 -15.40 11.13
CA ASP A 109 10.17 -16.76 11.68
C ASP A 109 9.03 -16.79 12.71
N ARG A 110 8.02 -17.64 12.45
CA ARG A 110 6.85 -17.78 13.32
C ARG A 110 7.18 -18.24 14.73
N LYS A 111 8.31 -18.91 14.95
CA LYS A 111 8.69 -19.45 16.26
C LYS A 111 9.17 -18.35 17.21
N THR A 112 9.75 -17.28 16.67
CA THR A 112 10.33 -16.19 17.45
C THR A 112 9.57 -14.88 17.30
N LEU A 113 8.66 -14.81 16.32
CA LEU A 113 7.93 -13.59 15.97
C LEU A 113 7.19 -12.99 17.17
N GLY A 114 7.64 -11.80 17.59
CA GLY A 114 6.96 -10.95 18.55
C GLY A 114 6.44 -9.65 17.91
N LYS A 115 5.59 -8.92 18.65
CA LYS A 115 5.03 -7.64 18.19
C LYS A 115 6.10 -6.61 17.83
N GLY A 116 7.20 -6.57 18.58
CA GLY A 116 8.33 -5.66 18.29
C GLY A 116 8.97 -5.94 16.93
N GLU A 117 9.34 -7.20 16.68
CA GLU A 117 9.92 -7.63 15.40
C GLU A 117 8.96 -7.38 14.22
N PHE A 118 7.67 -7.62 14.43
CA PHE A 118 6.64 -7.32 13.43
C PHE A 118 6.54 -5.81 13.12
N ASN A 119 6.59 -4.97 14.15
CA ASN A 119 6.58 -3.51 14.00
C ASN A 119 7.84 -3.01 13.27
N ASP A 120 9.01 -3.52 13.63
CA ASP A 120 10.27 -3.20 12.96
C ASP A 120 10.23 -3.59 11.47
N ALA A 121 9.59 -4.72 11.14
CA ALA A 121 9.38 -5.16 9.77
C ALA A 121 8.49 -4.19 8.97
N LEU A 122 7.36 -3.75 9.54
CA LEU A 122 6.48 -2.77 8.88
C LEU A 122 7.19 -1.43 8.63
N THR A 123 7.95 -0.94 9.61
CA THR A 123 8.74 0.28 9.46
C THR A 123 9.83 0.10 8.40
N SER A 124 10.52 -1.05 8.40
CA SER A 124 11.55 -1.36 7.41
C SER A 124 10.99 -1.45 5.99
N LEU A 125 9.77 -1.96 5.81
CA LEU A 125 9.08 -1.95 4.52
C LEU A 125 8.84 -0.52 4.01
N LEU A 126 8.39 0.39 4.88
CA LEU A 126 8.17 1.79 4.50
C LEU A 126 9.48 2.50 4.13
N ILE A 127 10.55 2.28 4.91
CA ILE A 127 11.89 2.78 4.61
C ILE A 127 12.36 2.22 3.27
N GLY A 128 12.25 0.90 3.07
CA GLY A 128 12.64 0.23 1.83
C GLY A 128 11.92 0.76 0.61
N LEU A 129 10.62 1.01 0.73
CA LEU A 129 9.80 1.59 -0.32
C LEU A 129 10.29 2.99 -0.71
N ASN A 130 10.52 3.87 0.28
CA ASN A 130 11.06 5.20 0.01
C ASN A 130 12.45 5.15 -0.65
N GLN A 131 13.32 4.24 -0.21
CA GLN A 131 14.66 4.10 -0.78
C GLN A 131 14.63 3.62 -2.23
N VAL A 132 13.76 2.67 -2.58
CA VAL A 132 13.65 2.20 -3.97
C VAL A 132 13.03 3.24 -4.88
N ILE A 133 12.03 3.98 -4.40
CA ILE A 133 11.41 5.08 -5.16
C ILE A 133 12.47 6.11 -5.54
N THR A 134 13.26 6.57 -4.56
CA THR A 134 14.31 7.55 -4.82
C THR A 134 15.45 7.00 -5.67
N ALA A 135 15.85 5.74 -5.45
CA ALA A 135 16.94 5.16 -6.22
C ALA A 135 16.57 4.93 -7.69
N LEU A 136 15.29 4.72 -7.99
CA LEU A 136 14.79 4.54 -9.36
C LEU A 136 14.26 5.83 -9.99
N GLY A 137 14.08 6.91 -9.21
CA GLY A 137 13.54 8.18 -9.69
C GLY A 137 12.04 8.12 -9.97
N LEU A 138 11.28 7.41 -9.13
CA LEU A 138 9.86 7.09 -9.31
C LEU A 138 8.93 7.96 -8.44
N GLU A 139 9.40 9.11 -7.96
CA GLU A 139 8.66 9.95 -7.02
C GLU A 139 7.32 10.44 -7.60
N GLU A 140 7.30 10.80 -8.89
CA GLU A 140 6.09 11.29 -9.56
C GLU A 140 5.08 10.17 -9.78
N GLU A 141 5.52 9.02 -10.30
CA GLU A 141 4.69 7.84 -10.52
C GLU A 141 4.08 7.37 -9.20
N PHE A 142 4.88 7.38 -8.14
CA PHE A 142 4.41 7.04 -6.81
C PHE A 142 3.34 8.01 -6.31
N ALA A 143 3.57 9.33 -6.43
CA ALA A 143 2.59 10.34 -6.05
C ALA A 143 1.26 10.18 -6.82
N ARG A 144 1.33 9.86 -8.12
CA ARG A 144 0.15 9.56 -8.94
C ARG A 144 -0.58 8.31 -8.46
N ALA A 145 0.14 7.22 -8.19
CA ALA A 145 -0.45 5.98 -7.68
C ALA A 145 -1.15 6.18 -6.33
N VAL A 146 -0.58 6.98 -5.43
CA VAL A 146 -1.22 7.37 -4.16
C VAL A 146 -2.56 8.06 -4.44
N PHE A 147 -2.55 9.04 -5.34
CA PHE A 147 -3.72 9.83 -5.69
C PHE A 147 -4.84 8.97 -6.32
N GLU A 148 -4.48 8.11 -7.27
CA GLU A 148 -5.41 7.18 -7.93
C GLU A 148 -6.05 6.23 -6.91
N ARG A 149 -5.26 5.71 -5.96
CA ARG A 149 -5.79 4.83 -4.93
C ARG A 149 -6.78 5.53 -4.00
N ILE A 150 -6.47 6.74 -3.56
CA ILE A 150 -7.42 7.54 -2.74
C ILE A 150 -8.70 7.79 -3.55
N THR A 151 -8.57 8.08 -4.84
CA THR A 151 -9.71 8.27 -5.75
C THR A 151 -10.59 7.02 -5.81
N MET A 152 -10.01 5.83 -6.04
CA MET A 152 -10.74 4.56 -6.04
C MET A 152 -11.47 4.32 -4.70
N MET A 153 -10.83 4.64 -3.57
CA MET A 153 -11.47 4.50 -2.25
C MET A 153 -12.66 5.45 -2.06
N VAL A 154 -12.63 6.63 -2.68
CA VAL A 154 -13.77 7.57 -2.69
C VAL A 154 -14.87 7.06 -3.60
N LEU A 155 -14.55 6.60 -4.80
CA LEU A 155 -15.52 6.04 -5.75
C LEU A 155 -16.26 4.84 -5.14
N GLU A 156 -15.55 3.89 -4.52
CA GLU A 156 -16.16 2.74 -3.83
C GLU A 156 -17.17 3.19 -2.75
N ARG A 157 -16.92 4.31 -2.07
CA ARG A 157 -17.83 4.88 -1.07
C ARG A 157 -19.05 5.55 -1.71
N LEU A 158 -18.85 6.29 -2.79
CA LEU A 158 -19.93 6.89 -3.57
C LEU A 158 -20.87 5.81 -4.12
N GLU A 159 -20.33 4.74 -4.71
CA GLU A 159 -21.09 3.59 -5.20
C GLU A 159 -21.90 2.90 -4.08
N LYS A 160 -21.36 2.87 -2.86
CA LYS A 160 -22.04 2.36 -1.67
C LYS A 160 -23.07 3.33 -1.07
N GLY A 161 -23.28 4.49 -1.69
CA GLY A 161 -24.25 5.50 -1.25
C GLY A 161 -23.79 6.32 -0.04
N ALA A 162 -22.49 6.39 0.24
CA ALA A 162 -21.97 7.23 1.31
C ALA A 162 -22.26 8.71 1.03
N LYS A 163 -22.64 9.47 2.06
CA LYS A 163 -22.93 10.89 1.92
C LYS A 163 -21.64 11.70 1.76
N LYS A 164 -21.76 12.89 1.17
CA LYS A 164 -20.64 13.82 0.97
C LYS A 164 -19.90 14.10 2.28
N GLU A 165 -20.62 14.32 3.38
CA GLU A 165 -20.03 14.59 4.69
C GLU A 165 -19.23 13.39 5.24
N GLU A 166 -19.69 12.16 4.95
CA GLU A 166 -19.01 10.94 5.37
C GLU A 166 -17.70 10.73 4.61
N ILE A 167 -17.69 11.08 3.32
CA ILE A 167 -16.50 11.01 2.47
C ILE A 167 -15.51 12.10 2.87
N LEU A 168 -15.96 13.33 3.14
CA LEU A 168 -15.08 14.39 3.64
C LEU A 168 -14.46 14.01 4.99
N LYS A 169 -15.25 13.44 5.91
CA LYS A 169 -14.73 12.94 7.18
C LYS A 169 -13.68 11.85 6.97
N PHE A 170 -13.87 10.97 5.98
CA PHE A 170 -12.88 9.98 5.59
C PHE A 170 -11.59 10.63 5.05
N LEU A 171 -11.68 11.59 4.13
CA LEU A 171 -10.52 12.27 3.55
C LEU A 171 -9.71 13.03 4.61
N VAL A 172 -10.38 13.72 5.53
CA VAL A 172 -9.68 14.47 6.59
C VAL A 172 -9.15 13.54 7.68
N ALA A 173 -9.99 12.70 8.28
CA ALA A 173 -9.59 11.92 9.45
C ALA A 173 -8.74 10.69 9.09
N LYS A 174 -9.09 10.00 7.99
CA LYS A 174 -8.47 8.72 7.62
C LYS A 174 -7.40 8.88 6.56
N VAL A 175 -7.52 9.81 5.62
CA VAL A 175 -6.45 10.09 4.63
C VAL A 175 -5.50 11.19 5.13
N GLY A 176 -5.96 12.09 6.00
CA GLY A 176 -5.12 13.14 6.58
C GLY A 176 -5.00 14.39 5.71
N MET A 177 -5.93 14.59 4.76
CA MET A 177 -5.99 15.82 3.95
C MET A 177 -6.43 17.02 4.79
N ASP A 178 -5.96 18.21 4.43
CA ASP A 178 -6.54 19.45 4.95
C ASP A 178 -8.02 19.53 4.55
N PRO A 179 -8.92 20.07 5.40
CA PRO A 179 -10.34 20.19 5.06
C PRO A 179 -10.61 20.89 3.72
N LYS A 180 -9.83 21.91 3.36
CA LYS A 180 -10.01 22.62 2.08
C LYS A 180 -9.60 21.75 0.90
N ASP A 181 -8.46 21.08 1.02
CA ASP A 181 -7.94 20.19 -0.02
C ASP A 181 -8.87 18.98 -0.22
N ALA A 182 -9.43 18.44 0.87
CA ALA A 182 -10.40 17.35 0.84
C ALA A 182 -11.69 17.74 0.10
N GLU A 183 -12.19 18.97 0.33
CA GLU A 183 -13.35 19.50 -0.39
C GLU A 183 -13.08 19.67 -1.89
N GLU A 184 -11.93 20.24 -2.24
CA GLU A 184 -11.54 20.41 -3.64
C GLU A 184 -11.32 19.07 -4.34
N PHE A 185 -10.64 18.12 -3.67
CA PHE A 185 -10.41 16.77 -4.16
C PHE A 185 -11.74 16.05 -4.43
N LEU A 186 -12.67 16.05 -3.47
CA LEU A 186 -13.97 15.42 -3.65
C LEU A 186 -14.78 16.06 -4.78
N LYS A 187 -14.73 17.40 -4.89
CA LYS A 187 -15.39 18.14 -5.97
C LYS A 187 -14.88 17.68 -7.34
N ARG A 188 -13.55 17.61 -7.52
CA ARG A 188 -12.92 17.16 -8.77
C ARG A 188 -13.31 15.72 -9.13
N ILE A 189 -13.41 14.81 -8.15
CA ILE A 189 -13.88 13.44 -8.40
C ILE A 189 -15.32 13.44 -8.90
N ILE A 190 -16.22 14.13 -8.19
CA ILE A 190 -17.65 14.15 -8.54
C ILE A 190 -17.85 14.75 -9.96
N GLU A 191 -17.16 15.84 -10.27
CA GLU A 191 -17.22 16.50 -11.59
C GLU A 191 -16.72 15.62 -12.74
N ASN A 192 -15.74 14.74 -12.49
CA ASN A 192 -15.20 13.82 -13.50
C ASN A 192 -15.96 12.49 -13.60
N THR A 193 -16.80 12.15 -12.61
CA THR A 193 -17.50 10.85 -12.55
C THR A 193 -18.99 10.96 -12.92
N MET A 194 -19.62 12.12 -12.72
CA MET A 194 -20.99 12.36 -13.17
C MET A 194 -20.99 12.70 -14.67
N PRO A 195 -21.79 12.03 -15.52
CA PRO A 195 -21.99 12.48 -16.89
C PRO A 195 -22.50 13.92 -16.84
N LYS A 196 -21.91 14.82 -17.64
CA LYS A 196 -22.59 16.07 -17.97
C LYS A 196 -23.91 15.66 -18.61
N GLU A 197 -25.03 15.91 -17.95
CA GLU A 197 -26.31 15.89 -18.63
C GLU A 197 -26.15 16.78 -19.87
N ASP A 198 -26.27 16.18 -21.06
CA ASP A 198 -26.46 16.94 -22.28
C ASP A 198 -27.71 17.80 -22.06
N VAL A 199 -27.50 19.05 -21.69
CA VAL A 199 -28.53 20.08 -21.75
C VAL A 199 -28.75 20.34 -23.24
N GLY A 200 -29.54 19.45 -23.86
CA GLY A 200 -30.10 19.66 -25.18
C GLY A 200 -30.99 20.90 -25.13
N TYR A 201 -30.46 22.02 -25.60
CA TYR A 201 -31.28 23.15 -26.00
C TYR A 201 -31.96 22.79 -27.33
N PHE A 202 -33.29 22.86 -27.30
CA PHE A 202 -34.30 22.84 -28.38
C PHE A 202 -33.81 22.83 -29.83
#